data_AF-A0A834F5Q8-F1
#
_entry.id   AF-A0A834F5Q8-F1
#
_cell.length_a   1.000
_cell.length_b   1.000
_cell.length_c   1.000
_cell.angle_alpha   90.00
_cell.angle_beta   90.00
_cell.angle_gamma   90.00
#
_symmetry.space_group_name_H-M   'P 1'
#
loop_
_entity.id
_entity.type
_entity.pdbx_description
1 polymer ?
#
loop_
_entity_poly.entity_id
_entity_poly.type
_entity_poly.pdbx_seq_one_letter_code
_entity_poly.pdbx_strand_id
1 'polypeptide(L)'
;MRRVTVEQTHTESDAPALPPAPLSCSCPPAAGMKHLLGTLLLLCSVMLHEGSALRCYKCSDYTGRCENVQECTFEDSCISLSESGGKTIRQCIRYTDCDISRLKQMFPAISSFSYRCCNSNLCNSGSAVTTATPVLALMGSLLSVCLCWL
;
A
#
# COMPACT_ATOMS: atom_id res chain seq x y z
N MET A 1 -48.88 -11.52 37.74
CA MET A 1 -48.76 -10.24 37.00
C MET A 1 -48.28 -9.21 38.02
N ARG A 2 -47.18 -8.45 37.91
CA ARG A 2 -46.40 -7.91 36.79
C ARG A 2 -44.90 -7.84 37.15
N ARG A 3 -44.03 -7.91 36.14
CA ARG A 3 -42.65 -7.37 36.12
C ARG A 3 -42.71 -5.87 35.78
N VAL A 4 -41.82 -5.04 36.33
CA VAL A 4 -41.27 -3.76 35.76
C VAL A 4 -39.95 -3.51 36.52
N THR A 5 -38.72 -3.59 35.98
CA THR A 5 -37.92 -2.78 35.02
C THR A 5 -37.32 -1.47 35.57
N VAL A 6 -35.98 -1.52 35.73
CA VAL A 6 -34.86 -0.54 35.61
C VAL A 6 -35.15 0.98 35.60
N GLU A 7 -34.38 1.73 36.41
CA GLU A 7 -33.84 3.06 36.07
C GLU A 7 -32.55 3.30 36.89
N GLN A 8 -31.41 3.61 36.23
CA GLN A 8 -30.19 4.07 36.91
C GLN A 8 -29.79 5.44 36.37
N THR A 9 -29.86 6.40 37.28
CA THR A 9 -29.70 7.83 37.08
C THR A 9 -28.22 8.23 37.02
N HIS A 10 -27.91 9.04 36.02
CA HIS A 10 -26.64 9.70 35.73
C HIS A 10 -26.28 10.71 36.83
N THR A 11 -25.05 10.71 37.34
CA THR A 11 -24.55 11.73 38.27
C THR A 11 -23.51 12.61 37.58
N GLU A 12 -23.86 13.89 37.52
CA GLU A 12 -23.17 15.05 36.95
C GLU A 12 -22.02 15.50 37.88
N SER A 13 -20.89 15.96 37.32
CA SER A 13 -19.91 16.76 38.06
C SER A 13 -19.31 17.83 37.14
N ASP A 14 -19.54 19.07 37.55
CA ASP A 14 -19.38 20.35 36.88
C ASP A 14 -18.01 20.70 36.28
N ALA A 15 -18.10 21.57 35.27
CA ALA A 15 -17.03 22.22 34.51
C ALA A 15 -16.35 23.40 35.25
N PRO A 16 -15.35 24.03 34.62
CA PRO A 16 -15.47 25.48 34.36
C PRO A 16 -15.26 25.84 32.87
N ALA A 17 -16.19 26.66 32.35
CA ALA A 17 -16.20 27.28 31.03
C ALA A 17 -15.25 28.50 30.95
N LEU A 18 -14.55 28.79 29.85
CA LEU A 18 -14.89 29.65 28.68
C LEU A 18 -13.61 29.81 27.81
N PRO A 19 -13.61 30.37 26.57
CA PRO A 19 -14.68 30.60 25.60
C PRO A 19 -14.45 29.88 24.24
N PRO A 20 -15.47 29.71 23.38
CA PRO A 20 -15.26 29.43 21.96
C PRO A 20 -14.87 30.71 21.21
N ALA A 21 -13.73 30.71 20.53
CA ALA A 21 -13.41 31.71 19.52
C ALA A 21 -14.38 31.56 18.32
N PRO A 22 -14.84 32.65 17.69
CA PRO A 22 -15.61 32.56 16.47
C PRO A 22 -14.67 32.21 15.31
N LEU A 23 -14.67 30.94 14.89
CA LEU A 23 -14.13 30.57 13.59
C LEU A 23 -15.18 30.95 12.53
N SER A 24 -15.12 32.20 12.09
CA SER A 24 -15.80 32.62 10.87
C SER A 24 -15.14 31.93 9.68
N CYS A 25 -15.63 30.76 9.31
CA CYS A 25 -15.31 30.15 8.01
C CYS A 25 -16.18 30.83 6.95
N SER A 26 -15.60 31.77 6.22
CA SER A 26 -16.21 32.32 5.01
C SER A 26 -16.09 31.30 3.87
N CYS A 27 -17.21 30.83 3.34
CA CYS A 27 -17.25 30.09 2.08
C CYS A 27 -16.78 31.00 0.93
N PRO A 28 -15.81 30.59 0.09
CA PRO A 28 -15.64 31.21 -1.22
C PRO A 28 -16.77 30.74 -2.15
N PRO A 29 -17.38 31.63 -2.95
CA PRO A 29 -18.51 31.30 -3.80
C PRO A 29 -18.09 30.52 -5.04
N ALA A 30 -18.97 29.62 -5.48
CA ALA A 30 -19.07 29.01 -6.81
C ALA A 30 -17.74 28.84 -7.58
N ALA A 31 -17.12 27.66 -7.44
CA ALA A 31 -15.94 27.27 -8.22
C ALA A 31 -16.23 27.37 -9.73
N GLY A 32 -15.68 28.40 -10.38
CA GLY A 32 -15.74 28.55 -11.84
C GLY A 32 -14.94 27.45 -12.54
N MET A 33 -15.32 27.11 -13.79
CA MET A 33 -14.74 26.03 -14.64
C MET A 33 -13.20 25.95 -14.67
N LYS A 34 -12.51 27.06 -14.44
CA LYS A 34 -11.05 27.18 -14.32
C LYS A 34 -10.44 26.39 -13.15
N HIS A 35 -11.17 26.27 -12.03
CA HIS A 35 -10.72 25.48 -10.88
C HIS A 35 -10.86 23.98 -11.15
N LEU A 36 -11.92 23.57 -11.84
CA LEU A 36 -12.12 22.16 -12.22
C LEU A 36 -11.02 21.66 -13.16
N LEU A 37 -10.63 22.50 -14.13
CA LEU A 37 -9.56 22.21 -15.08
C LEU A 37 -8.20 22.12 -14.38
N GLY A 38 -7.93 23.00 -13.42
CA GLY A 38 -6.72 22.96 -12.60
C GLY A 38 -6.63 21.69 -11.73
N THR A 39 -7.72 21.31 -11.06
CA THR A 39 -7.77 20.09 -10.25
C THR A 39 -7.63 18.83 -11.11
N LEU A 40 -8.25 18.79 -12.29
CA LEU A 40 -8.11 17.67 -13.23
C LEU A 40 -6.67 17.52 -13.72
N LEU A 41 -5.99 18.62 -14.08
CA LEU A 41 -4.59 18.60 -14.49
C LEU A 41 -3.65 18.16 -13.37
N LEU A 42 -3.93 18.57 -12.13
CA LEU A 42 -3.18 18.12 -10.95
C LEU A 42 -3.36 16.60 -10.72
N LEU A 43 -4.57 16.08 -10.89
CA LEU A 43 -4.84 14.64 -10.80
C LEU A 43 -4.13 13.87 -11.93
N CYS A 44 -4.19 14.35 -13.17
CA CYS A 44 -3.52 13.72 -14.32
C CYS A 44 -2.00 13.68 -14.16
N SER A 45 -1.39 14.73 -13.60
CA SER A 45 0.06 14.78 -13.36
C SER A 45 0.53 13.84 -12.25
N VAL A 46 -0.31 13.55 -11.25
CA VAL A 46 -0.02 12.54 -10.23
C VAL A 46 -0.17 11.11 -10.78
N MET A 47 -0.96 10.91 -11.84
CA MET A 47 -1.21 9.60 -12.46
C MET A 47 -0.33 9.30 -13.67
N LEU A 48 0.55 10.22 -14.08
CA LEU A 48 1.60 9.98 -15.07
C LEU A 48 2.65 9.03 -14.46
N HIS A 49 2.31 7.75 -14.41
CA HIS A 49 3.28 6.69 -14.16
C HIS A 49 4.15 6.58 -15.41
N GLU A 50 5.38 7.07 -15.33
CA GLU A 50 6.44 6.77 -16.29
C GLU A 50 6.46 5.25 -16.54
N GLY A 51 6.14 4.83 -17.76
CA GLY A 51 6.12 3.43 -18.20
C GLY A 51 7.53 2.87 -18.24
N SER A 52 8.13 2.69 -17.07
CA SER A 52 9.45 2.12 -16.88
C SER A 52 9.33 0.59 -16.96
N ALA A 53 10.31 -0.07 -17.56
CA ALA A 53 10.43 -1.52 -17.46
C ALA A 53 10.50 -1.93 -15.97
N LEU A 54 9.80 -3.00 -15.59
CA LEU A 54 9.80 -3.50 -14.21
C LEU A 54 11.23 -3.84 -13.79
N ARG A 55 11.66 -3.39 -12.61
CA ARG A 55 13.00 -3.67 -12.07
C ARG A 55 12.91 -4.66 -10.93
N CYS A 56 13.75 -5.68 -10.93
CA CYS A 56 13.81 -6.70 -9.88
C CYS A 56 15.25 -6.94 -9.44
N TYR A 57 15.44 -7.44 -8.22
CA TYR A 57 16.73 -7.96 -7.81
C TYR A 57 17.01 -9.32 -8.47
N LYS A 58 18.28 -9.53 -8.88
CA LYS A 58 18.78 -10.76 -9.49
C LYS A 58 19.97 -11.34 -8.71
N CYS A 59 19.80 -12.51 -8.11
CA CYS A 59 20.88 -13.24 -7.42
C CYS A 59 20.49 -14.71 -7.20
N SER A 60 21.49 -15.55 -6.94
CA SER A 60 21.31 -16.98 -6.67
C SER A 60 22.41 -17.42 -5.71
N ASP A 61 22.26 -17.05 -4.44
CA ASP A 61 23.34 -17.11 -3.46
C ASP A 61 22.83 -17.57 -2.09
N TYR A 62 23.76 -18.01 -1.23
CA TYR A 62 23.50 -18.45 0.14
C TYR A 62 23.60 -17.32 1.17
N THR A 63 24.06 -16.13 0.76
CA THR A 63 24.29 -15.00 1.65
C THR A 63 23.02 -14.21 1.98
N GLY A 64 21.96 -14.36 1.15
CA GLY A 64 20.71 -13.60 1.27
C GLY A 64 20.82 -12.11 0.94
N ARG A 65 22.04 -11.59 0.73
CA ARG A 65 22.33 -10.21 0.33
C ARG A 65 22.31 -10.11 -1.19
N CYS A 66 21.42 -9.28 -1.71
CA CYS A 66 21.17 -9.17 -3.14
C CYS A 66 21.09 -7.69 -3.52
N GLU A 67 22.10 -7.19 -4.22
CA GLU A 67 22.21 -5.78 -4.62
C GLU A 67 22.13 -5.62 -6.15
N ASN A 68 22.26 -6.72 -6.90
CA ASN A 68 22.17 -6.70 -8.36
C ASN A 68 20.73 -6.44 -8.80
N VAL A 69 20.53 -5.35 -9.54
CA VAL A 69 19.24 -4.96 -10.11
C VAL A 69 19.22 -5.32 -11.60
N GLN A 70 18.15 -5.96 -12.03
CA GLN A 70 17.86 -6.30 -13.42
C GLN A 70 16.57 -5.61 -13.88
N GLU A 71 16.57 -5.07 -15.09
CA GLU A 71 15.36 -4.67 -15.80
C GLU A 71 14.73 -5.89 -16.49
N CYS A 72 13.45 -6.11 -16.21
CA CYS A 72 12.65 -7.16 -16.81
C CYS A 72 12.17 -6.72 -18.20
N THR A 73 12.30 -7.59 -19.20
CA THR A 73 11.97 -7.25 -20.59
C THR A 73 10.63 -7.82 -21.01
N PHE A 74 10.38 -9.09 -20.69
CA PHE A 74 9.17 -9.82 -21.07
C PHE A 74 8.36 -10.31 -19.87
N GLU A 75 8.94 -10.13 -18.68
CA GLU A 75 8.41 -10.53 -17.40
C GLU A 75 7.70 -9.35 -16.72
N ASP A 76 6.58 -9.64 -16.09
CA ASP A 76 5.71 -8.67 -15.42
C ASP A 76 5.72 -8.83 -13.89
N SER A 77 6.62 -9.64 -13.33
CA SER A 77 6.76 -9.78 -11.89
C SER A 77 8.18 -10.13 -11.44
N CYS A 78 8.47 -9.88 -10.16
CA CYS A 78 9.67 -10.35 -9.49
C CYS A 78 9.35 -11.58 -8.65
N ILE A 79 10.27 -12.54 -8.57
CA ILE A 79 10.21 -13.66 -7.63
C ILE A 79 11.33 -13.56 -6.59
N SER A 80 11.01 -14.02 -5.37
CA SER A 80 11.98 -14.40 -4.34
C SER A 80 11.67 -15.82 -3.90
N LEU A 81 12.60 -16.74 -4.15
CA LEU A 81 12.52 -18.15 -3.79
C LEU A 81 13.60 -18.44 -2.75
N SER A 82 13.22 -19.10 -1.66
CA SER A 82 14.12 -19.52 -0.59
C SER A 82 14.01 -21.02 -0.39
N GLU A 83 15.12 -21.72 -0.59
CA GLU A 83 15.27 -23.16 -0.34
C GLU A 83 15.54 -23.44 1.15
N SER A 84 15.12 -24.61 1.63
CA SER A 84 15.38 -25.05 3.02
C SER A 84 16.88 -25.10 3.39
N GLY A 85 17.76 -25.29 2.41
CA GLY A 85 19.22 -25.24 2.53
C GLY A 85 19.82 -23.82 2.59
N GLY A 86 19.01 -22.78 2.70
CA GLY A 86 19.46 -21.39 2.85
C GLY A 86 19.80 -20.67 1.54
N LYS A 87 19.68 -21.35 0.39
CA LYS A 87 19.85 -20.70 -0.92
C LYS A 87 18.67 -19.80 -1.21
N THR A 88 18.95 -18.55 -1.60
CA THR A 88 17.93 -17.59 -2.04
C THR A 88 18.14 -17.25 -3.50
N ILE A 89 17.08 -17.38 -4.30
CA ILE A 89 17.05 -17.03 -5.72
C ILE A 89 16.06 -15.89 -5.93
N ARG A 90 16.52 -14.83 -6.57
CA ARG A 90 15.70 -13.67 -6.95
C ARG A 90 15.92 -13.38 -8.41
N GLN A 91 14.85 -13.10 -9.15
CA GLN A 91 14.90 -12.72 -10.57
C GLN A 91 13.55 -12.21 -11.06
N CYS A 92 13.52 -11.75 -12.30
CA CYS A 92 12.29 -11.53 -13.05
C CYS A 92 11.59 -12.87 -13.36
N ILE A 93 10.25 -12.86 -13.37
CA ILE A 93 9.41 -13.99 -13.80
C ILE A 93 8.08 -13.45 -14.36
N ARG A 94 7.42 -14.22 -15.23
CA ARG A 94 6.03 -13.92 -15.55
C ARG A 94 5.12 -14.27 -14.39
N TYR A 95 4.12 -13.44 -14.14
CA TYR A 95 3.15 -13.67 -13.08
C TYR A 95 2.42 -15.00 -13.27
N THR A 96 2.15 -15.39 -14.52
CA THR A 96 1.57 -16.68 -14.89
C THR A 96 2.46 -17.88 -14.58
N ASP A 97 3.78 -17.68 -14.53
CA ASP A 97 4.75 -18.73 -14.21
C ASP A 97 5.02 -18.81 -12.70
N CYS A 98 4.49 -17.87 -11.92
CA CYS A 98 4.53 -17.90 -10.46
C CYS A 98 3.49 -18.87 -9.86
N ASP A 99 3.53 -20.12 -10.30
CA ASP A 99 2.76 -21.23 -9.74
C ASP A 99 3.71 -22.35 -9.29
N ILE A 100 3.38 -23.01 -8.19
CA ILE A 100 4.25 -24.06 -7.62
C ILE A 100 4.57 -25.18 -8.63
N SER A 101 3.65 -25.52 -9.53
CA SER A 101 3.84 -26.57 -10.54
C SER A 101 4.84 -26.16 -11.61
N ARG A 102 4.80 -24.88 -12.02
CA ARG A 102 5.74 -24.30 -12.99
C ARG A 102 7.11 -24.09 -12.34
N LEU A 103 7.14 -23.55 -11.14
CA LEU A 103 8.36 -23.32 -10.38
C LEU A 103 9.12 -24.63 -10.11
N LYS A 104 8.43 -25.73 -9.80
CA LYS A 104 9.07 -27.05 -9.67
C LYS A 104 9.73 -27.55 -10.97
N GLN A 105 9.18 -27.19 -12.13
CA GLN A 105 9.77 -27.52 -13.43
C GLN A 105 10.96 -26.62 -13.77
N MET A 106 10.90 -25.34 -13.39
CA MET A 106 11.98 -24.37 -13.60
C MET A 106 13.15 -24.57 -12.64
N PHE A 107 12.88 -25.02 -11.41
CA PHE A 107 13.87 -25.26 -10.35
C PHE A 107 13.89 -26.73 -9.90
N PRO A 108 14.18 -27.69 -10.79
CA PRO A 108 14.08 -29.12 -10.47
C PRO A 108 15.13 -29.59 -9.45
N ALA A 109 16.20 -28.83 -9.27
CA ALA A 109 17.23 -29.12 -8.28
C ALA A 109 16.80 -28.84 -6.84
N ILE A 110 15.68 -28.13 -6.63
CA ILE A 110 15.23 -27.69 -5.31
C ILE A 110 14.01 -28.52 -4.90
N SER A 111 14.18 -29.38 -3.89
CA SER A 111 13.13 -30.32 -3.45
C SER A 111 12.02 -29.66 -2.66
N SER A 112 12.35 -28.64 -1.85
CA SER A 112 11.41 -27.87 -1.04
C SER A 112 11.84 -26.42 -0.96
N PHE A 113 10.93 -25.51 -1.31
CA PHE A 113 11.15 -24.07 -1.32
C PHE A 113 9.90 -23.30 -0.93
N SER A 114 10.12 -22.12 -0.36
CA SER A 114 9.11 -21.08 -0.23
C SER A 114 9.33 -20.03 -1.32
N TYR A 115 8.25 -19.42 -1.81
CA TYR A 115 8.34 -18.41 -2.86
C TYR A 115 7.35 -17.26 -2.62
N ARG A 116 7.71 -16.08 -3.12
CA ARG A 116 6.86 -14.89 -3.16
C ARG A 116 7.04 -14.20 -4.50
N CYS A 117 5.93 -13.81 -5.12
CA CYS A 117 5.94 -12.95 -6.30
C CYS A 117 5.26 -11.61 -6.03
N CYS A 118 5.67 -10.60 -6.77
CA CYS A 118 5.14 -9.23 -6.68
C CYS A 118 5.38 -8.48 -7.99
N ASN A 119 4.55 -7.48 -8.29
CA ASN A 119 4.60 -6.69 -9.52
C ASN A 119 4.78 -5.20 -9.17
N SER A 120 5.92 -4.87 -8.57
CA SER A 120 6.35 -3.49 -8.37
C SER A 120 7.88 -3.43 -8.34
N ASN A 121 8.44 -2.25 -8.60
CA ASN A 121 9.88 -2.09 -8.69
C ASN A 121 10.58 -2.52 -7.39
N LEU A 122 11.58 -3.38 -7.53
CA LEU A 122 12.47 -3.87 -6.47
C LEU A 122 11.73 -4.53 -5.30
N CYS A 123 10.51 -5.02 -5.54
CA CYS A 123 9.62 -5.57 -4.52
C CYS A 123 10.08 -6.90 -3.92
N ASN A 124 11.03 -7.57 -4.58
CA ASN A 124 11.68 -8.79 -4.12
C ASN A 124 12.94 -8.52 -3.29
N SER A 125 13.06 -7.35 -2.67
CA SER A 125 14.06 -7.11 -1.63
C SER A 125 13.89 -8.09 -0.47
N GLY A 126 15.01 -8.46 0.17
CA GLY A 126 15.01 -9.43 1.25
C GLY A 126 14.28 -8.88 2.46
N SER A 127 13.34 -9.67 2.98
CA SER A 127 12.42 -9.31 4.06
C SER A 127 11.57 -8.08 3.73
N ALA A 128 10.38 -8.37 3.19
CA ALA A 128 9.26 -7.46 3.20
C ALA A 128 8.86 -7.16 4.66
N VAL A 129 9.47 -6.12 5.25
CA VAL A 129 8.74 -5.35 6.24
C VAL A 129 7.62 -4.69 5.45
N THR A 130 6.41 -5.22 5.64
CA THR A 130 5.17 -4.61 5.18
C THR A 130 5.07 -3.22 5.81
N THR A 131 5.66 -2.20 5.19
CA THR A 131 5.31 -0.80 5.44
C THR A 131 3.97 -0.52 4.78
N ALA A 132 2.91 -1.14 5.31
CA ALA A 132 1.55 -0.74 5.03
C ALA A 132 1.28 0.56 5.80
N THR A 133 1.72 1.71 5.29
CA THR A 133 1.36 3.03 5.87
C THR A 133 1.67 4.23 4.95
N PRO A 134 1.29 4.23 3.65
CA PRO A 134 0.94 5.51 3.01
C PRO A 134 -0.57 5.65 2.76
N VAL A 135 -1.33 4.55 2.72
CA VAL A 135 -2.77 4.58 2.38
C VAL A 135 -3.61 5.22 3.49
N LEU A 136 -3.24 5.02 4.77
CA LEU A 136 -3.94 5.62 5.91
C LEU A 136 -3.79 7.15 5.99
N ALA A 137 -2.67 7.70 5.51
CA ALA A 137 -2.44 9.15 5.50
C ALA A 137 -3.28 9.87 4.43
N LEU A 138 -3.55 9.21 3.31
CA LEU A 138 -4.37 9.77 2.23
C LEU A 138 -5.87 9.84 2.61
N MET A 139 -6.36 8.85 3.37
CA MET A 139 -7.77 8.83 3.81
C MET A 139 -8.10 9.91 4.85
N GLY A 140 -7.13 10.27 5.71
CA GLY A 140 -7.30 11.38 6.67
C GLY A 140 -7.44 12.75 5.99
N SER A 141 -6.75 12.96 4.86
CA SER A 141 -6.83 14.21 4.10
C SER A 141 -8.18 14.37 3.40
N LEU A 142 -8.76 13.29 2.88
CA LEU A 142 -10.07 13.34 2.22
C LEU A 142 -11.23 13.60 3.21
N LEU A 143 -11.14 13.05 4.43
CA LEU A 143 -12.10 13.31 5.50
C LEU A 143 -12.04 14.75 6.01
N SER A 144 -10.84 15.35 6.08
CA SER A 144 -10.67 16.77 6.42
C SER A 144 -11.33 17.67 5.38
N VAL A 145 -11.25 17.36 4.09
CA VAL A 145 -11.90 18.15 3.04
C VAL A 145 -13.42 17.95 3.06
N CYS A 146 -13.90 16.74 3.36
CA CYS A 146 -15.33 16.43 3.44
C CYS A 146 -16.02 17.10 4.64
N LEU A 147 -15.36 17.16 5.80
CA LEU A 147 -15.85 17.88 7.00
C LEU A 147 -15.83 19.40 6.83
N CYS A 148 -15.09 19.94 5.87
CA CYS A 148 -15.19 21.35 5.50
C CYS A 148 -16.41 21.65 4.61
N TRP A 149 -17.12 20.63 4.11
CA TRP A 149 -18.22 20.76 3.15
C TRP A 149 -19.60 20.34 3.69
N LEU A 150 -19.67 19.71 4.88
CA LEU A 150 -20.92 19.47 5.64
C LEU A 150 -21.13 20.57 6.68
#